data_AF-A0A520KPP8-F1
#
_entry.id   AF-A0A520KPP8-F1
#
_cell.length_a   1.000
_cell.length_b   1.000
_cell.length_c   1.000
_cell.angle_alpha   90.00
_cell.angle_beta   90.00
_cell.angle_gamma   90.00
#
_symmetry.space_group_name_H-M   'P 1'
#
loop_
_entity.id
_entity.type
_entity.pdbx_description
1 polymer ?
#
loop_
_entity_poly.entity_id
_entity_poly.type
_entity_poly.pdbx_seq_one_letter_code
_entity_poly.pdbx_strand_id
1 'polypeptide(L)'
;MEKKPPGKGKGRPRRKRRVGWTPETDVFKPKGKPSRELEQVVITIEEMEAIRLVDLENYSQKEAAEKMGVSRRPFWNDLNSGRRKIAEALTQGKSLVIKGGTYSEEK
;
A
#
# COMPACT_ATOMS: atom_id res chain seq x y z
N MET A 1 -31.81 -2.67 -16.34
CA MET A 1 -30.49 -2.73 -17.03
C MET A 1 -29.43 -2.98 -15.98
N GLU A 2 -29.07 -4.24 -15.73
CA GLU A 2 -27.94 -4.58 -14.85
C GLU A 2 -26.64 -4.10 -15.50
N LYS A 3 -25.89 -3.25 -14.80
CA LYS A 3 -24.55 -2.85 -15.22
C LYS A 3 -23.62 -4.05 -15.02
N LYS A 4 -23.21 -4.68 -16.12
CA LYS A 4 -22.18 -5.72 -16.15
C LYS A 4 -20.92 -5.22 -15.42
N PRO A 5 -20.33 -5.97 -14.48
CA PRO A 5 -19.15 -5.52 -13.76
C PRO A 5 -17.98 -5.27 -14.73
N PRO A 6 -17.13 -4.26 -14.48
CA PRO A 6 -16.02 -3.94 -15.37
C PRO A 6 -15.10 -5.16 -15.51
N GLY A 7 -14.92 -5.61 -16.75
CA GLY A 7 -14.11 -6.77 -17.08
C GLY A 7 -12.65 -6.59 -16.65
N LYS A 8 -12.10 -7.64 -16.03
CA LYS A 8 -10.67 -7.78 -15.70
C LYS A 8 -9.86 -7.57 -16.97
N GLY A 9 -9.16 -6.43 -17.11
CA GLY A 9 -8.39 -6.10 -18.30
C GLY A 9 -7.35 -7.19 -18.64
N LYS A 10 -7.07 -7.37 -19.94
CA LYS A 10 -6.04 -8.28 -20.51
C LYS A 10 -4.60 -7.83 -20.16
N GLY A 11 -4.30 -7.67 -18.87
CA GLY A 11 -2.95 -7.48 -18.37
C GLY A 11 -2.47 -8.76 -17.68
N ARG A 12 -1.17 -9.08 -17.79
CA ARG A 12 -0.58 -10.15 -16.97
C ARG A 12 -0.93 -9.87 -15.49
N PRO A 13 -1.48 -10.85 -14.75
CA PRO A 13 -1.80 -10.65 -13.34
C PRO A 13 -0.59 -10.09 -12.60
N ARG A 14 -0.83 -9.08 -11.76
CA ARG A 14 0.22 -8.56 -10.88
C ARG A 14 0.76 -9.73 -10.07
N ARG A 15 2.08 -9.94 -10.10
CA ARG A 15 2.73 -10.91 -9.21
C ARG A 15 2.43 -10.53 -7.77
N LYS A 16 2.11 -11.52 -6.94
CA LYS A 16 1.98 -11.29 -5.49
C LYS A 16 3.30 -10.77 -4.94
N ARG A 17 3.27 -9.72 -4.13
CA ARG A 17 4.46 -9.36 -3.34
C ARG A 17 4.50 -10.21 -2.08
N ARG A 18 5.71 -10.59 -1.66
CA ARG A 18 5.94 -11.10 -0.31
C ARG A 18 5.93 -9.95 0.67
N VAL A 19 5.31 -10.19 1.82
CA VAL A 19 5.16 -9.22 2.89
C VAL A 19 5.58 -9.90 4.20
N GLY A 20 6.53 -9.29 4.90
CA GLY A 20 7.04 -9.81 6.18
C GLY A 20 6.38 -9.17 7.41
N TRP A 21 5.37 -8.32 7.21
CA TRP A 21 4.70 -7.58 8.27
C TRP A 21 3.20 -7.39 8.01
N THR A 22 2.40 -7.66 9.05
CA THR A 22 0.95 -7.45 9.02
C THR A 22 0.60 -6.38 10.07
N PRO A 23 -0.19 -5.35 9.72
CA PRO A 23 -0.56 -4.29 10.66
C PRO A 23 -1.50 -4.80 11.76
N GLU A 24 -1.20 -4.45 13.01
CA GLU A 24 -2.16 -4.60 14.13
C GLU A 24 -3.26 -3.53 14.09
N THR A 25 -2.93 -2.35 13.57
CA THR A 25 -3.86 -1.24 13.37
C THR A 25 -3.89 -0.87 11.89
N ASP A 26 -5.08 -0.90 11.30
CA ASP A 26 -5.31 -0.68 9.88
C ASP A 26 -5.86 0.73 9.56
N VAL A 27 -6.12 1.57 10.58
CA VAL A 27 -6.64 2.94 10.40
C VAL A 27 -5.87 3.94 11.25
N PHE A 28 -5.34 4.97 10.59
CA PHE A 28 -4.75 6.15 11.22
C PHE A 28 -5.56 7.39 10.85
N LYS A 29 -5.80 8.29 11.81
CA LYS A 29 -6.59 9.50 11.55
C LYS A 29 -6.17 10.68 12.43
N PRO A 30 -6.40 11.92 11.98
CA PRO A 30 -6.20 13.10 12.82
C PRO A 30 -7.10 13.06 14.07
N LYS A 31 -6.55 13.50 15.20
CA LYS A 31 -7.27 13.63 16.46
C LYS A 31 -8.32 14.74 16.36
N GLY A 32 -9.47 14.55 17.01
CA GLY A 32 -10.52 15.58 17.13
C GLY A 32 -11.53 15.63 15.99
N LYS A 33 -11.42 14.76 14.96
CA LYS A 33 -12.41 14.63 13.89
C LYS A 33 -13.08 13.24 13.90
N PRO A 34 -14.43 13.16 13.83
CA PRO A 34 -15.14 11.89 13.66
C PRO A 34 -14.73 11.21 12.36
N SER A 35 -14.57 9.88 12.38
CA SER A 35 -14.09 9.13 11.20
C SER A 35 -15.05 9.25 9.99
N ARG A 36 -16.35 9.42 10.24
CA ARG A 36 -17.39 9.59 9.22
C ARG A 36 -17.26 10.89 8.41
N GLU A 37 -16.55 11.89 8.95
CA GLU A 37 -16.36 13.20 8.33
C GLU A 37 -15.00 13.32 7.63
N LEU A 38 -14.18 12.27 7.70
CA LEU A 38 -12.85 12.26 7.11
C LEU A 38 -12.87 11.54 5.76
N GLU A 39 -12.32 12.19 4.76
CA GLU A 39 -11.90 11.49 3.55
C GLU A 39 -10.86 10.40 3.90
N GLN A 40 -10.89 9.31 3.15
CA GLN A 40 -10.01 8.16 3.33
C GLN A 40 -9.03 8.06 2.17
N VAL A 41 -7.74 8.00 2.52
CA VAL A 41 -6.68 7.58 1.61
C VAL A 41 -6.40 6.11 1.89
N VAL A 42 -6.58 5.26 0.87
CA VAL A 42 -6.33 3.82 1.00
C VAL A 42 -4.92 3.51 0.54
N ILE A 43 -4.11 2.99 1.45
CA ILE A 43 -2.79 2.42 1.17
C ILE A 43 -2.87 0.90 1.26
N THR A 44 -2.25 0.20 0.32
CA THR A 44 -2.25 -1.26 0.28
C THR A 44 -1.18 -1.83 1.20
N ILE A 45 -1.32 -3.10 1.57
CA ILE A 45 -0.30 -3.81 2.37
C ILE A 45 1.05 -3.84 1.63
N GLU A 46 1.03 -4.02 0.31
CA GLU A 46 2.22 -4.03 -0.54
C GLU A 46 2.94 -2.66 -0.53
N GLU A 47 2.20 -1.56 -0.59
CA GLU A 47 2.76 -0.20 -0.52
C GLU A 47 3.32 0.11 0.87
N MET A 48 2.62 -0.30 1.94
CA MET A 48 3.13 -0.13 3.31
C MET A 48 4.40 -0.94 3.54
N GLU A 49 4.47 -2.17 3.06
CA GLU A 49 5.66 -3.01 3.18
C GLU A 49 6.86 -2.41 2.45
N ALA A 50 6.65 -1.86 1.24
CA ALA A 50 7.72 -1.19 0.50
C ALA A 50 8.31 0.00 1.27
N ILE A 51 7.44 0.79 1.93
CA ILE A 51 7.84 1.91 2.79
C ILE A 51 8.56 1.39 4.03
N ARG A 52 8.02 0.37 4.71
CA ARG A 52 8.65 -0.24 5.89
C ARG A 52 10.08 -0.68 5.59
N LEU A 53 10.29 -1.41 4.50
CA LEU A 53 11.61 -1.92 4.12
C LEU A 53 12.61 -0.78 3.83
N VAL A 54 12.21 0.25 3.08
CA VAL A 54 13.14 1.29 2.62
C VAL A 54 13.27 2.44 3.63
N ASP A 55 12.14 2.99 4.07
CA ASP A 55 12.10 4.22 4.85
C ASP A 55 12.23 3.98 6.36
N LEU A 56 11.91 2.76 6.84
CA LEU A 56 12.03 2.41 8.26
C LEU A 56 13.21 1.45 8.54
N GLU A 57 13.36 0.39 7.73
CA GLU A 57 14.42 -0.62 7.92
C GLU A 57 15.71 -0.33 7.14
N ASN A 58 15.75 0.76 6.38
CA ASN A 58 16.93 1.24 5.66
C ASN A 58 17.50 0.25 4.62
N TYR A 59 16.70 -0.69 4.09
CA TYR A 59 17.13 -1.49 2.95
C TYR A 59 17.26 -0.62 1.69
N SER A 60 18.22 -0.95 0.83
CA SER A 60 18.24 -0.37 -0.51
C SER A 60 16.99 -0.80 -1.29
N GLN A 61 16.55 0.01 -2.26
CA GLN A 61 15.41 -0.35 -3.11
C GLN A 61 15.63 -1.67 -3.87
N LYS A 62 16.88 -2.06 -4.11
CA LYS A 62 17.20 -3.34 -4.75
C LYS A 62 16.91 -4.50 -3.79
N GLU A 63 17.44 -4.44 -2.58
CA GLU A 63 17.25 -5.48 -1.56
C GLU A 63 15.78 -5.59 -1.16
N ALA A 64 15.08 -4.46 -1.00
CA ALA A 64 13.66 -4.44 -0.69
C ALA A 64 12.80 -5.07 -1.81
N ALA A 65 13.12 -4.78 -3.08
CA ALA A 65 12.44 -5.43 -4.22
C ALA A 65 12.66 -6.94 -4.24
N GLU A 66 13.89 -7.39 -3.96
CA GLU A 66 14.25 -8.80 -3.86
C GLU A 66 13.47 -9.49 -2.71
N LYS A 67 13.40 -8.87 -1.52
CA LYS A 67 12.60 -9.36 -0.39
C LYS A 67 11.13 -9.52 -0.76
N MET A 68 10.53 -8.49 -1.37
CA MET A 68 9.14 -8.52 -1.83
C MET A 68 8.89 -9.44 -3.04
N GLY A 69 9.93 -10.06 -3.62
CA GLY A 69 9.79 -11.03 -4.72
C GLY A 69 9.40 -10.40 -6.07
N VAL A 70 9.72 -9.12 -6.27
CA VAL A 70 9.41 -8.36 -7.48
C VAL A 70 10.65 -7.70 -8.08
N SER A 71 10.55 -7.25 -9.33
CA SER A 71 11.61 -6.45 -9.94
C SER A 71 11.57 -5.00 -9.45
N ARG A 72 12.66 -4.25 -9.69
CA ARG A 72 12.84 -2.86 -9.23
C ARG A 72 11.72 -1.92 -9.68
N ARG A 73 11.19 -2.07 -10.89
CA ARG A 73 10.16 -1.15 -11.45
C ARG A 73 8.80 -1.28 -10.74
N PRO A 74 8.19 -2.47 -10.61
CA PRO A 74 7.00 -2.66 -9.78
C PRO A 74 7.21 -2.19 -8.34
N PHE A 75 8.34 -2.53 -7.74
CA PHE A 75 8.68 -2.08 -6.38
C PHE A 75 8.70 -0.56 -6.26
N TRP A 76 9.38 0.14 -7.18
CA TRP A 76 9.46 1.59 -7.21
C TRP A 76 8.08 2.25 -7.34
N ASN A 77 7.17 1.64 -8.12
CA ASN A 77 5.78 2.10 -8.22
C ASN A 77 5.05 1.96 -6.88
N ASP A 78 5.20 0.84 -6.19
CA ASP A 78 4.56 0.59 -4.90
C ASP A 78 5.10 1.56 -3.84
N LEU A 79 6.43 1.74 -3.77
CA LEU A 79 7.10 2.68 -2.87
C LEU A 79 6.62 4.13 -3.08
N ASN A 80 6.64 4.62 -4.33
CA ASN A 80 6.26 6.00 -4.61
C ASN A 80 4.76 6.25 -4.44
N SER A 81 3.92 5.28 -4.83
CA SER A 81 2.48 5.37 -4.63
C SER A 81 2.16 5.45 -3.14
N GLY A 82 2.78 4.60 -2.32
CA GLY A 82 2.64 4.63 -0.87
C GLY A 82 3.10 5.96 -0.26
N ARG A 83 4.31 6.43 -0.58
CA ARG A 83 4.82 7.72 -0.07
C ARG A 83 3.89 8.89 -0.41
N ARG A 84 3.37 8.95 -1.64
CA ARG A 84 2.40 9.96 -2.05
C ARG A 84 1.11 9.89 -1.23
N LYS A 85 0.58 8.69 -0.97
CA LYS A 85 -0.64 8.48 -0.17
C LYS A 85 -0.45 8.90 1.28
N ILE A 86 0.69 8.57 1.89
CA ILE A 86 1.02 9.05 3.24
C ILE A 86 1.10 10.57 3.25
N ALA A 87 1.83 11.17 2.31
CA ALA A 87 1.95 12.62 2.20
C ALA A 87 0.58 13.29 2.03
N GLU A 88 -0.28 12.76 1.17
CA GLU A 88 -1.66 13.24 0.97
C GLU A 88 -2.46 13.18 2.29
N ALA A 89 -2.43 12.04 2.98
CA ALA A 89 -3.19 11.86 4.21
C ALA A 89 -2.75 12.84 5.30
N LEU A 90 -1.44 12.99 5.49
CA LEU A 90 -0.88 13.86 6.53
C LEU A 90 -1.05 15.35 6.22
N THR A 91 -0.83 15.77 4.96
CA THR A 91 -0.90 17.19 4.58
C THR A 91 -2.32 17.71 4.43
N GLN A 92 -3.27 16.84 4.05
CA GLN A 92 -4.67 17.22 3.83
C GLN A 92 -5.58 16.86 5.00
N GLY A 93 -5.03 16.30 6.09
CA GLY A 93 -5.80 15.92 7.28
C GLY A 93 -6.83 14.82 7.01
N LYS A 94 -6.50 13.87 6.13
CA LYS A 94 -7.34 12.71 5.82
C LYS A 94 -7.02 11.53 6.73
N SER A 95 -7.91 10.57 6.77
CA SER A 95 -7.61 9.27 7.39
C SER A 95 -6.82 8.39 6.41
N LEU A 96 -5.84 7.65 6.92
CA LEU A 96 -5.07 6.67 6.17
C LEU A 96 -5.56 5.27 6.57
N VAL A 97 -6.02 4.50 5.59
CA VAL A 97 -6.55 3.15 5.80
C VAL A 97 -5.66 2.13 5.07
N ILE A 98 -5.09 1.20 5.81
CA ILE A 98 -4.24 0.13 5.32
C ILE A 98 -5.12 -1.07 4.96
N LYS A 99 -5.40 -1.30 3.68
CA LYS A 99 -6.22 -2.44 3.24
C LYS A 99 -5.98 -2.86 1.80
N GLY A 100 -6.36 -4.10 1.50
CA GLY A 100 -6.32 -4.66 0.15
C GLY A 100 -4.90 -4.95 -0.34
N GLY A 101 -4.74 -4.97 -1.66
CA GLY A 101 -3.53 -5.48 -2.31
C GLY A 101 -3.64 -6.97 -2.64
N THR A 102 -2.59 -7.53 -3.22
CA THR A 102 -2.50 -8.95 -3.58
C THR A 102 -1.14 -9.48 -3.18
N TYR A 103 -1.01 -9.98 -1.96
CA TYR A 103 0.27 -10.39 -1.37
C TYR A 103 0.25 -11.83 -0.85
N SER A 104 1.42 -12.29 -0.43
CA SER A 104 1.63 -13.52 0.34
C SER A 104 2.46 -13.19 1.58
N GLU A 105 2.08 -13.73 2.72
CA GLU A 105 2.84 -13.58 3.97
C GLU A 105 4.11 -14.45 3.91
N GLU A 106 5.23 -13.88 4.32
CA GLU A 106 6.47 -14.62 4.57
C GLU A 106 6.36 -15.23 5.98
N LYS A 107 6.45 -16.56 6.07
CA LYS A 107 6.49 -17.29 7.35
C LYS A 107 7.91 -17.39 7.87
#